data_AF-A0A7D5QIS5-F1
#
_entry.id   AF-A0A7D5QIS5-F1
#
_cell.length_a   1.000
_cell.length_b   1.000
_cell.length_c   1.000
_cell.angle_alpha   90.00
_cell.angle_beta   90.00
_cell.angle_gamma   90.00
#
_symmetry.space_group_name_H-M   'P 1'
#
loop_
_entity.id
_entity.type
_entity.pdbx_description
1 polymer ?
#
loop_
_entity_poly.entity_id
_entity_poly.type
_entity_poly.pdbx_seq_one_letter_code
_entity_poly.pdbx_strand_id
1 'polypeptide(L)'
;MDGGLDDGSAGPGRAPSDPAAPEGGESTLDPGGGTTDGGEDASEEPTVEDLLDQLETLEETVDEPEEVREVRAAMRTATRLSRPTVFGRVVRGFDRSDLAEALLGSVIFGAPMLVEGGTQEVGTYLAANPAYMVGTAAFTVAVVVGIIYVADFQDVRVDEPILGVVPRRLVGVLGVATLTATVGLTVWGRITWADPAFALGNVLAVLVPMSVGAALGDLLPG
;
A
#
# COMPACT_ATOMS: atom_id res chain seq x y z
N MET A 1 -39.74 45.53 8.96
CA MET A 1 -38.38 46.10 9.03
C MET A 1 -38.04 46.25 10.50
N ASP A 2 -36.89 45.68 10.85
CA ASP A 2 -36.50 45.12 12.15
C ASP A 2 -36.68 45.98 13.39
N GLY A 3 -37.09 45.31 14.47
CA GLY A 3 -36.76 45.65 15.85
C GLY A 3 -35.72 44.65 16.36
N GLY A 4 -34.55 45.17 16.76
CA GLY A 4 -33.46 44.40 17.35
C GLY A 4 -33.44 44.55 18.87
N LEU A 5 -33.53 43.41 19.55
CA LEU A 5 -33.15 43.16 20.94
C LEU A 5 -31.63 42.94 21.01
N ASP A 6 -30.95 43.33 22.10
CA ASP A 6 -30.20 42.34 22.87
C ASP A 6 -29.69 42.84 24.23
N ASP A 7 -29.59 41.86 25.12
CA ASP A 7 -29.35 41.88 26.57
C ASP A 7 -27.90 42.14 27.00
N GLY A 8 -27.72 42.54 28.26
CA GLY A 8 -26.42 42.50 28.94
C GLY A 8 -26.55 42.56 30.46
N SER A 9 -26.68 41.39 31.11
CA SER A 9 -26.73 41.25 32.57
C SER A 9 -25.82 40.12 33.10
N ALA A 10 -25.30 40.33 34.32
CA ALA A 10 -24.62 39.39 35.24
C ALA A 10 -23.24 38.83 34.78
N GLY A 11 -22.21 38.64 35.59
CA GLY A 11 -21.95 38.62 37.03
C GLY A 11 -20.63 37.83 37.24
N PRO A 12 -19.82 38.05 38.29
CA PRO A 12 -18.43 37.58 38.31
C PRO A 12 -18.29 36.11 38.77
N GLY A 13 -17.59 35.32 37.96
CA GLY A 13 -17.27 33.91 38.21
C GLY A 13 -16.09 33.72 39.17
N ARG A 14 -16.34 32.94 40.21
CA ARG A 14 -15.47 32.59 41.34
C ARG A 14 -14.58 31.39 40.96
N ALA A 15 -13.26 31.50 41.19
CA ALA A 15 -12.33 30.39 41.07
C ALA A 15 -12.48 29.43 42.28
N PRO A 16 -12.53 28.10 42.08
CA PRO A 16 -12.32 27.15 43.15
C PRO A 16 -10.87 26.67 43.21
N SER A 17 -10.40 26.59 44.45
CA SER A 17 -9.10 26.17 44.91
C SER A 17 -8.83 24.69 44.70
N ASP A 18 -7.61 24.39 44.31
CA ASP A 18 -6.96 23.07 44.32
C ASP A 18 -6.70 22.62 45.77
N PRO A 19 -6.91 21.34 46.11
CA PRO A 19 -5.89 20.68 46.93
C PRO A 19 -5.59 19.21 46.58
N ALA A 20 -4.28 18.94 46.65
CA ALA A 20 -3.62 17.72 47.15
C ALA A 20 -3.48 16.50 46.23
N ALA A 21 -2.23 16.29 45.81
CA ALA A 21 -1.63 14.98 45.49
C ALA A 21 -0.92 14.40 46.75
N PRO A 22 -0.28 13.23 46.69
CA PRO A 22 -0.86 11.90 46.93
C PRO A 22 -0.21 11.20 48.14
N GLU A 23 -0.90 10.25 48.78
CA GLU A 23 -0.25 9.32 49.72
C GLU A 23 -0.53 7.87 49.31
N GLY A 24 0.56 7.10 49.20
CA GLY A 24 0.57 5.72 48.76
C GLY A 24 0.14 4.74 49.84
N GLY A 25 -0.28 3.57 49.37
CA GLY A 25 -0.55 2.40 50.19
C GLY A 25 -0.63 1.17 49.30
N GLU A 26 0.49 0.47 49.13
CA GLU A 26 0.51 -0.91 48.65
C GLU A 26 0.05 -1.85 49.76
N SER A 27 -0.92 -2.73 49.49
CA SER A 27 -1.13 -3.96 50.24
C SER A 27 -1.79 -5.05 49.39
N THR A 28 -0.94 -5.99 48.95
CA THR A 28 -1.12 -7.47 49.02
C THR A 28 -2.26 -8.19 48.27
N LEU A 29 -1.87 -8.86 47.17
CA LEU A 29 -2.04 -10.30 46.81
C LEU A 29 -3.44 -10.93 46.57
N ASP A 30 -3.74 -11.18 45.27
CA ASP A 30 -4.12 -12.44 44.52
C ASP A 30 -5.29 -13.35 45.01
N PRO A 31 -5.99 -14.20 44.20
CA PRO A 31 -6.07 -14.42 42.73
C PRO A 31 -7.51 -14.45 42.14
N GLY A 32 -7.62 -14.45 40.80
CA GLY A 32 -8.70 -15.16 40.09
C GLY A 32 -9.74 -14.33 39.31
N GLY A 33 -9.73 -14.53 37.98
CA GLY A 33 -10.90 -14.57 37.09
C GLY A 33 -11.92 -13.42 37.13
N GLY A 34 -11.84 -12.53 36.15
CA GLY A 34 -12.89 -11.57 35.84
C GLY A 34 -12.72 -10.98 34.45
N THR A 35 -13.58 -11.38 33.53
CA THR A 35 -13.86 -10.76 32.23
C THR A 35 -14.39 -9.34 32.39
N THR A 36 -13.82 -8.39 31.65
CA THR A 36 -14.43 -7.15 31.12
C THR A 36 -13.54 -6.73 29.94
N ASP A 37 -13.95 -6.91 28.68
CA ASP A 37 -14.91 -6.11 27.92
C ASP A 37 -14.47 -4.65 27.71
N GLY A 38 -14.60 -4.18 26.46
CA GLY A 38 -14.70 -2.78 26.12
C GLY A 38 -13.40 -2.05 25.77
N GLY A 39 -12.98 -2.14 24.50
CA GLY A 39 -12.04 -1.22 23.87
C GLY A 39 -12.48 -0.94 22.44
N GLU A 40 -13.64 -0.31 22.26
CA GLU A 40 -14.14 0.15 20.96
C GLU A 40 -13.43 1.44 20.48
N ASP A 41 -13.46 1.60 19.15
CA ASP A 41 -13.39 2.84 18.37
C ASP A 41 -12.03 3.43 17.98
N ALA A 42 -11.37 2.74 17.03
CA ALA A 42 -10.98 3.43 15.80
C ALA A 42 -12.02 3.08 14.73
N SER A 43 -12.62 4.08 14.11
CA SER A 43 -13.66 3.98 13.08
C SER A 43 -13.15 3.28 11.81
N GLU A 44 -12.99 1.96 11.87
CA GLU A 44 -12.83 1.10 10.71
C GLU A 44 -14.22 0.88 10.12
N GLU A 45 -14.38 1.11 8.81
CA GLU A 45 -15.63 0.80 8.13
C GLU A 45 -15.90 -0.71 8.29
N PRO A 46 -17.12 -1.13 8.69
CA PRO A 46 -17.42 -2.53 8.94
C PRO A 46 -17.07 -3.38 7.71
N THR A 47 -16.19 -4.37 7.90
CA THR A 47 -15.78 -5.24 6.82
C THR A 47 -16.81 -6.35 6.60
N VAL A 48 -16.75 -7.01 5.45
CA VAL A 48 -17.65 -8.15 5.18
C VAL A 48 -17.31 -9.34 6.08
N GLU A 49 -16.08 -9.42 6.62
CA GLU A 49 -15.69 -10.43 7.60
C GLU A 49 -16.40 -10.19 8.94
N ASP A 50 -16.43 -8.93 9.41
CA ASP A 50 -17.15 -8.55 10.65
C ASP A 50 -18.66 -8.83 10.54
N LEU A 51 -19.23 -8.71 9.34
CA LEU A 51 -20.62 -9.08 9.08
C LEU A 51 -20.85 -10.59 9.09
N LEU A 52 -19.87 -11.39 8.67
CA LEU A 52 -19.96 -12.85 8.70
C LEU A 52 -19.90 -13.37 10.14
N ASP A 53 -19.01 -12.83 10.97
CA ASP A 53 -18.87 -13.19 12.39
C ASP A 53 -20.16 -12.88 13.18
N GLN A 54 -20.80 -11.74 12.89
CA GLN A 54 -22.08 -11.38 13.48
C GLN A 54 -23.21 -12.33 13.04
N LEU A 55 -23.21 -12.79 11.79
CA LEU A 55 -24.20 -13.75 11.29
C LEU A 55 -23.99 -15.16 11.87
N GLU A 56 -22.75 -15.57 12.12
CA GLU A 56 -22.44 -16.85 12.79
C GLU A 56 -22.93 -16.83 14.24
N THR A 57 -22.66 -15.75 14.97
CA THR A 57 -23.18 -15.52 16.33
C THR A 57 -24.71 -15.55 16.37
N LEU A 58 -25.35 -14.98 15.34
CA LEU A 58 -26.81 -14.99 15.22
C LEU A 58 -27.35 -16.40 14.93
N GLU A 59 -26.66 -17.23 14.14
CA GLU A 59 -27.05 -18.63 13.91
C GLU A 59 -27.03 -19.44 15.20
N GLU A 60 -26.06 -19.21 16.09
CA GLU A 60 -25.94 -19.92 17.37
C GLU A 60 -27.02 -19.52 18.39
N THR A 61 -27.59 -18.32 18.25
CA THR A 61 -28.59 -17.77 19.19
C THR A 61 -30.02 -18.11 18.80
N VAL A 62 -30.24 -18.50 17.54
CA VAL A 62 -31.56 -18.68 16.95
C VAL A 62 -32.04 -20.13 17.08
N ASP A 63 -33.21 -20.32 17.69
CA ASP A 63 -33.79 -21.65 17.97
C ASP A 63 -34.77 -22.14 16.88
N GLU A 64 -35.32 -21.23 16.05
CA GLU A 64 -36.36 -21.60 15.08
C GLU A 64 -35.76 -22.10 13.75
N PRO A 65 -36.18 -23.28 13.23
CA PRO A 65 -35.58 -23.87 12.03
C PRO A 65 -35.81 -23.06 10.74
N GLU A 66 -36.74 -22.11 10.74
CA GLU A 66 -36.92 -21.17 9.63
C GLU A 66 -35.89 -20.05 9.67
N GLU A 67 -35.66 -19.47 10.84
CA GLU A 67 -34.69 -18.40 11.06
C GLU A 67 -33.25 -18.90 10.81
N VAL A 68 -32.90 -20.12 11.25
CA VAL A 68 -31.59 -20.75 10.92
C VAL A 68 -31.36 -20.86 9.41
N ARG A 69 -32.42 -21.15 8.62
CA ARG A 69 -32.31 -21.24 7.16
C ARG A 69 -32.07 -19.87 6.53
N GLU A 70 -32.65 -18.83 7.09
CA GLU A 70 -32.50 -17.45 6.64
C GLU A 70 -31.11 -16.91 6.94
N VAL A 71 -30.59 -17.12 8.16
CA VAL A 71 -29.21 -16.75 8.53
C VAL A 71 -28.19 -17.44 7.63
N ARG A 72 -28.34 -18.75 7.36
CA ARG A 72 -27.50 -19.47 6.39
C ARG A 72 -27.62 -18.95 4.96
N ALA A 73 -28.77 -18.41 4.56
CA ALA A 73 -28.94 -17.78 3.25
C ALA A 73 -28.22 -16.42 3.19
N ALA A 74 -28.28 -15.65 4.27
CA ALA A 74 -27.55 -14.39 4.42
C ALA A 74 -26.03 -14.63 4.40
N MET A 75 -25.51 -15.57 5.20
CA MET A 75 -24.09 -15.94 5.20
C MET A 75 -23.61 -16.33 3.80
N ARG A 76 -24.34 -17.20 3.08
CA ARG A 76 -23.99 -17.58 1.71
C ARG A 76 -23.96 -16.41 0.72
N THR A 77 -24.76 -15.38 0.97
CA THR A 77 -24.78 -14.16 0.14
C THR A 77 -23.60 -13.27 0.48
N ALA A 78 -23.33 -13.05 1.77
CA ALA A 78 -22.17 -12.30 2.26
C ALA A 78 -20.85 -12.93 1.77
N THR A 79 -20.67 -14.25 1.92
CA THR A 79 -19.48 -14.97 1.41
C THR A 79 -19.31 -14.83 -0.11
N ARG A 80 -20.40 -14.67 -0.87
CA ARG A 80 -20.32 -14.45 -2.32
C ARG A 80 -19.83 -13.03 -2.65
N LEU A 81 -20.15 -12.05 -1.81
CA LEU A 81 -19.74 -10.66 -1.94
C LEU A 81 -18.30 -10.43 -1.40
N SER A 82 -17.86 -11.19 -0.39
CA SER A 82 -16.47 -11.15 0.11
C SER A 82 -15.46 -11.68 -0.91
N ARG A 83 -15.89 -12.48 -1.88
CA ARG A 83 -14.98 -12.97 -2.92
C ARG A 83 -14.51 -11.79 -3.77
N PRO A 84 -13.18 -11.62 -3.96
CA PRO A 84 -12.65 -10.62 -4.88
C PRO A 84 -13.29 -10.81 -6.25
N THR A 85 -14.15 -9.87 -6.66
CA THR A 85 -14.84 -9.94 -7.94
C THR A 85 -13.87 -9.47 -9.03
N VAL A 86 -13.16 -10.43 -9.64
CA VAL A 86 -12.18 -10.17 -10.72
C VAL A 86 -12.87 -9.72 -12.02
N PHE A 87 -14.18 -9.93 -12.16
CA PHE A 87 -14.96 -9.52 -13.33
C PHE A 87 -16.37 -9.07 -12.88
N GLY A 88 -16.80 -7.87 -13.29
CA GLY A 88 -18.20 -7.46 -13.17
C GLY A 88 -18.50 -6.06 -12.66
N ARG A 89 -17.50 -5.21 -12.36
CA ARG A 89 -17.77 -3.79 -12.08
C ARG A 89 -18.10 -3.11 -13.41
N VAL A 90 -19.31 -2.60 -13.57
CA VAL A 90 -19.68 -1.74 -14.70
C VAL A 90 -18.87 -0.45 -14.54
N VAL A 91 -17.74 -0.37 -15.24
CA VAL A 91 -16.85 0.79 -15.23
C VAL A 91 -17.59 1.98 -15.82
N ARG A 92 -18.07 2.89 -14.96
CA ARG A 92 -18.57 4.21 -15.35
C ARG A 92 -17.44 5.21 -15.08
N GLY A 93 -16.75 5.63 -16.14
CA GLY A 93 -15.61 6.55 -16.05
C GLY A 93 -14.27 5.82 -16.08
N PHE A 94 -13.22 6.53 -16.50
CA PHE A 94 -11.84 6.06 -16.46
C PHE A 94 -11.12 6.90 -15.42
N ASP A 95 -10.99 6.36 -14.21
CA ASP A 95 -10.41 7.08 -13.08
C ASP A 95 -8.88 6.95 -13.07
N ARG A 96 -8.20 7.71 -12.20
CA ARG A 96 -6.73 7.67 -12.09
C ARG A 96 -6.22 6.28 -11.70
N SER A 97 -7.02 5.54 -10.93
CA SER A 97 -6.73 4.16 -10.55
C SER A 97 -6.77 3.22 -11.76
N ASP A 98 -7.75 3.36 -12.65
CA ASP A 98 -7.84 2.55 -13.87
C ASP A 98 -6.67 2.84 -14.82
N LEU A 99 -6.24 4.10 -14.90
CA LEU A 99 -5.04 4.49 -15.64
C LEU A 99 -3.81 3.81 -15.06
N ALA A 100 -3.65 3.82 -13.74
CA ALA A 100 -2.52 3.19 -13.07
C ALA A 100 -2.52 1.66 -13.31
N GLU A 101 -3.68 1.01 -13.22
CA GLU A 101 -3.82 -0.43 -13.48
C GLU A 101 -3.52 -0.79 -14.94
N ALA A 102 -4.05 -0.01 -15.89
CA ALA A 102 -3.79 -0.21 -17.31
C ALA A 102 -2.32 0.04 -17.67
N LEU A 103 -1.71 1.10 -17.12
CA LEU A 103 -0.28 1.36 -17.28
C LEU A 103 0.55 0.23 -16.68
N LEU A 104 0.19 -0.25 -15.49
CA LEU A 104 0.89 -1.33 -14.82
C LEU A 104 0.84 -2.61 -15.64
N GLY A 105 -0.35 -3.04 -16.07
CA GLY A 105 -0.52 -4.19 -16.95
C GLY A 105 0.27 -4.03 -18.26
N SER A 106 0.23 -2.85 -18.87
CA SER A 106 0.99 -2.58 -20.10
C SER A 106 2.50 -2.71 -19.91
N VAL A 107 3.03 -2.33 -18.75
CA VAL A 107 4.47 -2.43 -18.44
C VAL A 107 4.85 -3.86 -18.08
N ILE A 108 4.08 -4.54 -17.22
CA ILE A 108 4.34 -5.94 -16.83
C ILE A 108 4.38 -6.86 -18.06
N PHE A 109 3.41 -6.73 -18.96
CA PHE A 109 3.30 -7.62 -20.13
C PHE A 109 4.04 -7.08 -21.36
N GLY A 110 4.08 -5.77 -21.55
CA GLY A 110 4.67 -5.15 -22.74
C GLY A 110 6.18 -4.99 -22.66
N ALA A 111 6.74 -4.69 -21.49
CA ALA A 111 8.18 -4.46 -21.37
C ALA A 111 9.03 -5.72 -21.67
N PRO A 112 8.64 -6.95 -21.28
CA PRO A 112 9.34 -8.17 -21.71
C PRO A 112 9.36 -8.32 -23.24
N MET A 113 8.24 -8.08 -23.93
CA MET A 113 8.18 -8.12 -25.40
C MET A 113 9.00 -7.00 -26.05
N LEU A 114 9.01 -5.80 -25.47
CA LEU A 114 9.80 -4.67 -25.96
C LEU A 114 11.29 -4.94 -25.87
N VAL A 115 11.72 -5.75 -24.90
CA VAL A 115 13.11 -6.11 -24.65
C VAL A 115 13.51 -7.42 -25.35
N GLU A 116 12.55 -8.26 -25.73
CA GLU A 116 12.80 -9.52 -26.42
C GLU A 116 13.44 -9.27 -27.79
N GLY A 117 14.72 -9.62 -27.89
CA GLY A 117 15.54 -9.35 -29.07
C GLY A 117 15.96 -7.90 -29.27
N GLY A 118 15.54 -6.96 -28.41
CA GLY A 118 15.85 -5.52 -28.50
C GLY A 118 16.83 -4.99 -27.44
N THR A 119 17.21 -5.80 -26.45
CA THR A 119 18.05 -5.34 -25.33
C THR A 119 19.39 -4.76 -25.81
N GLN A 120 20.04 -5.42 -26.76
CA GLN A 120 21.38 -5.04 -27.23
C GLN A 120 21.33 -3.83 -28.16
N GLU A 121 20.27 -3.72 -28.94
CA GLU A 121 19.96 -2.60 -29.83
C GLU A 121 19.70 -1.35 -29.00
N VAL A 122 18.88 -1.48 -27.95
CA VAL A 122 18.64 -0.40 -26.98
C VAL A 122 19.91 -0.05 -26.24
N GLY A 123 20.70 -1.04 -25.79
CA GLY A 123 21.98 -0.80 -25.12
C GLY A 123 22.99 -0.08 -26.01
N THR A 124 23.08 -0.45 -27.29
CA THR A 124 23.93 0.23 -28.28
C THR A 124 23.47 1.68 -28.49
N TYR A 125 22.16 1.89 -28.61
CA TYR A 125 21.60 3.23 -28.75
C TYR A 125 21.87 4.11 -27.52
N LEU A 126 21.68 3.58 -26.32
CA LEU A 126 21.94 4.29 -25.05
C LEU A 126 23.43 4.62 -24.89
N ALA A 127 24.32 3.67 -25.24
CA ALA A 127 25.77 3.88 -25.20
C ALA A 127 26.22 5.02 -26.12
N ALA A 128 25.60 5.14 -27.31
CA ALA A 128 25.85 6.24 -28.24
C ALA A 128 25.18 7.56 -27.83
N ASN A 129 24.17 7.52 -26.95
CA ASN A 129 23.35 8.68 -26.60
C ASN A 129 23.23 8.88 -25.07
N PRO A 130 24.24 9.46 -24.41
CA PRO A 130 24.26 9.61 -22.94
C PRO A 130 23.08 10.38 -22.35
N ALA A 131 22.51 11.33 -23.11
CA ALA A 131 21.32 12.07 -22.68
C ALA A 131 20.10 11.14 -22.51
N TYR A 132 19.90 10.20 -23.45
CA TYR A 132 18.85 9.20 -23.33
C TYR A 132 19.16 8.20 -22.23
N MET A 133 20.43 7.89 -21.98
CA MET A 133 20.84 7.04 -20.87
C MET A 133 20.44 7.62 -19.51
N VAL A 134 20.72 8.90 -19.29
CA VAL A 134 20.28 9.63 -18.09
C VAL A 134 18.76 9.72 -18.05
N GLY A 135 18.12 9.97 -19.19
CA GLY A 135 16.66 10.01 -19.32
C GLY A 135 16.00 8.67 -18.94
N THR A 136 16.54 7.54 -19.39
CA THR A 136 16.06 6.20 -19.05
C THR A 136 16.24 5.92 -17.56
N ALA A 137 17.40 6.23 -16.99
CA ALA A 137 17.63 6.07 -15.56
C ALA A 137 16.66 6.92 -14.72
N ALA A 138 16.48 8.20 -15.09
CA ALA A 138 15.53 9.09 -14.43
C ALA A 138 14.09 8.60 -14.58
N PHE A 139 13.72 8.09 -15.75
CA PHE A 139 12.42 7.49 -16.01
C PHE A 139 12.18 6.25 -15.14
N THR A 140 13.16 5.34 -15.05
CA THR A 140 13.10 4.18 -14.15
C THR A 140 12.81 4.64 -12.72
N VAL A 141 13.58 5.60 -12.20
CA VAL A 141 13.39 6.12 -10.84
C VAL A 141 12.00 6.74 -10.69
N ALA A 142 11.55 7.54 -11.65
CA ALA A 142 10.23 8.18 -11.62
C ALA A 142 9.10 7.15 -11.61
N VAL A 143 9.20 6.07 -12.40
CA VAL A 143 8.23 4.97 -12.42
C VAL A 143 8.20 4.25 -11.08
N VAL A 144 9.36 3.90 -10.52
CA VAL A 144 9.43 3.23 -9.21
C VAL A 144 8.88 4.13 -8.11
N VAL A 145 9.21 5.42 -8.12
CA VAL A 145 8.63 6.40 -7.18
C VAL A 145 7.12 6.49 -7.36
N GLY A 146 6.63 6.49 -8.60
CA GLY A 146 5.19 6.46 -8.90
C GLY A 146 4.51 5.22 -8.31
N ILE A 147 5.10 4.04 -8.47
CA ILE A 147 4.57 2.79 -7.93
C ILE A 147 4.58 2.78 -6.40
N ILE A 148 5.68 3.23 -5.77
CA ILE A 148 5.87 3.16 -4.31
C ILE A 148 5.12 4.26 -3.56
N TYR A 149 5.02 5.47 -4.11
CA TYR A 149 4.58 6.68 -3.37
C TYR A 149 3.39 7.42 -3.96
N VAL A 150 3.06 7.25 -5.25
CA VAL A 150 1.92 7.95 -5.88
C VAL A 150 0.70 7.04 -5.94
N ALA A 151 0.88 5.73 -5.93
CA ALA A 151 -0.20 4.79 -5.71
C ALA A 151 -0.57 4.87 -4.21
N ASP A 152 -1.77 5.37 -3.92
CA ASP A 152 -2.37 5.75 -2.63
C ASP A 152 -2.50 4.61 -1.58
N PHE A 153 -1.67 3.56 -1.67
CA PHE A 153 -1.91 2.27 -0.99
C PHE A 153 -1.29 2.14 0.41
N GLN A 154 -0.43 3.05 0.87
CA GLN A 154 0.25 2.88 2.16
C GLN A 154 0.62 4.21 2.82
N ASP A 155 0.25 4.40 4.10
CA ASP A 155 0.86 5.36 5.02
C ASP A 155 2.30 4.91 5.31
N VAL A 156 3.22 5.17 4.37
CA VAL A 156 4.65 4.89 4.56
C VAL A 156 5.21 5.97 5.47
N ARG A 157 5.09 5.76 6.78
CA ARG A 157 5.91 6.45 7.78
C ARG A 157 7.36 6.14 7.44
N VAL A 158 8.05 7.14 6.92
CA VAL A 158 9.47 7.04 6.55
C VAL A 158 10.27 6.97 7.85
N ASP A 159 10.40 5.77 8.41
CA ASP A 159 11.35 5.52 9.48
C ASP A 159 12.76 5.44 8.87
N GLU A 160 13.48 6.57 9.03
CA GLU A 160 14.92 6.76 8.82
C GLU A 160 15.43 6.60 7.37
N PRO A 161 15.39 7.68 6.58
CA PRO A 161 15.98 7.70 5.25
C PRO A 161 17.51 7.51 5.30
N ILE A 162 18.07 6.81 4.30
CA ILE A 162 19.52 6.72 4.10
C ILE A 162 20.03 8.13 3.78
N LEU A 163 21.05 8.59 4.52
CA LEU A 163 21.63 9.93 4.40
C LEU A 163 20.63 11.08 4.59
N GLY A 164 19.46 10.84 5.19
CA GLY A 164 18.45 11.87 5.42
C GLY A 164 17.57 12.22 4.21
N VAL A 165 17.86 11.69 3.01
CA VAL A 165 17.23 12.14 1.74
C VAL A 165 16.71 10.98 0.90
N VAL A 166 17.35 9.81 0.93
CA VAL A 166 17.00 8.68 0.04
C VAL A 166 16.25 7.60 0.81
N PRO A 167 15.01 7.25 0.42
CA PRO A 167 14.26 6.20 1.11
C PRO A 167 14.94 4.82 0.98
N ARG A 168 15.08 4.09 2.09
CA ARG A 168 15.65 2.73 2.13
C ARG A 168 14.95 1.78 1.15
N ARG A 169 13.63 1.88 1.07
CA ARG A 169 12.78 1.07 0.18
C ARG A 169 13.11 1.26 -1.30
N LEU A 170 13.27 2.52 -1.73
CA LEU A 170 13.66 2.84 -3.11
C LEU A 170 15.04 2.25 -3.46
N VAL A 171 16.00 2.35 -2.53
CA VAL A 171 17.35 1.78 -2.71
C VAL A 171 17.29 0.25 -2.77
N GLY A 172 16.48 -0.38 -1.93
CA GLY A 172 16.28 -1.83 -1.93
C GLY A 172 15.75 -2.32 -3.28
N VAL A 173 14.64 -1.75 -3.75
CA VAL A 173 13.99 -2.12 -5.02
C VAL A 173 14.94 -1.91 -6.21
N LEU A 174 15.52 -0.71 -6.34
CA LEU A 174 16.44 -0.41 -7.44
C LEU A 174 17.73 -1.24 -7.34
N GLY A 175 18.24 -1.47 -6.14
CA GLY A 175 19.43 -2.25 -5.88
C GLY A 175 19.27 -3.72 -6.27
N VAL A 176 18.18 -4.36 -5.82
CA VAL A 176 17.85 -5.74 -6.16
C VAL A 176 17.63 -5.89 -7.67
N ALA A 177 16.89 -4.97 -8.29
CA ALA A 177 16.67 -4.98 -9.74
C ALA A 177 17.98 -4.83 -10.52
N THR A 178 18.83 -3.86 -10.14
CA THR A 178 20.12 -3.61 -10.81
C THR A 178 21.08 -4.78 -10.66
N LEU A 179 21.17 -5.34 -9.45
CA LEU A 179 22.00 -6.51 -9.17
C LEU A 179 21.55 -7.71 -10.00
N THR A 180 20.25 -8.00 -9.99
CA THR A 180 19.67 -9.11 -10.75
C THR A 180 19.87 -8.92 -12.24
N ALA A 181 19.65 -7.72 -12.77
CA ALA A 181 19.90 -7.39 -14.17
C ALA A 181 21.35 -7.63 -14.56
N THR A 182 22.28 -7.10 -13.77
CA THR A 182 23.72 -7.20 -14.06
C THR A 182 24.18 -8.66 -13.99
N VAL A 183 23.78 -9.41 -12.97
CA VAL A 183 24.10 -10.84 -12.84
C VAL A 183 23.50 -11.63 -13.99
N GLY A 184 22.20 -11.48 -14.26
CA GLY A 184 21.52 -12.21 -15.33
C GLY A 184 22.13 -11.94 -16.71
N LEU A 185 22.34 -10.67 -17.05
CA LEU A 185 22.96 -10.28 -18.32
C LEU A 185 24.41 -10.76 -18.43
N THR A 186 25.16 -10.82 -17.33
CA THR A 186 26.53 -11.35 -17.32
C THR A 186 26.55 -12.85 -17.51
N VAL A 187 25.72 -13.59 -16.77
CA VAL A 187 25.66 -15.06 -16.84
C VAL A 187 25.23 -15.54 -18.22
N TRP A 188 24.29 -14.83 -18.87
CA TRP A 188 23.84 -15.14 -20.24
C TRP A 188 24.73 -14.55 -21.35
N GLY A 189 25.87 -13.94 -21.01
CA GLY A 189 26.82 -13.39 -21.99
C GLY A 189 26.27 -12.21 -22.80
N ARG A 190 25.30 -11.47 -22.27
CA ARG A 190 24.71 -10.27 -22.89
C ARG A 190 25.50 -9.00 -22.62
N ILE A 191 26.42 -9.01 -21.65
CA ILE A 191 27.32 -7.89 -21.35
C ILE A 191 28.75 -8.27 -21.76
N THR A 192 29.39 -7.38 -22.51
CA THR A 192 30.84 -7.37 -22.66
C THR A 192 31.42 -6.30 -21.74
N TRP A 193 32.30 -6.70 -20.82
CA TRP A 193 32.96 -5.78 -19.89
C TRP A 193 34.06 -4.95 -20.55
N ALA A 194 34.41 -5.24 -21.80
CA ALA A 194 35.36 -4.45 -22.58
C ALA A 194 34.79 -3.10 -23.04
N ASP A 195 33.46 -2.98 -23.09
CA ASP A 195 32.76 -1.74 -23.40
C ASP A 195 31.80 -1.37 -22.25
N PRO A 196 32.27 -0.54 -21.30
CA PRO A 196 31.47 -0.15 -20.13
C PRO A 196 30.20 0.63 -20.49
N ALA A 197 30.21 1.40 -21.58
CA ALA A 197 29.04 2.18 -21.98
C ALA A 197 27.94 1.28 -22.53
N PHE A 198 28.30 0.31 -23.37
CA PHE A 198 27.38 -0.72 -23.84
C PHE A 198 26.85 -1.59 -22.69
N ALA A 199 27.73 -1.99 -21.75
CA ALA A 199 27.33 -2.74 -20.56
C ALA A 199 26.28 -1.99 -19.74
N LEU A 200 26.52 -0.70 -19.47
CA LEU A 200 25.59 0.16 -18.74
C LEU A 200 24.27 0.34 -19.51
N GLY A 201 24.33 0.52 -20.83
CA GLY A 201 23.15 0.61 -21.69
C GLY A 201 22.28 -0.65 -21.62
N ASN A 202 22.88 -1.84 -21.69
CA ASN A 202 22.16 -3.10 -21.56
C ASN A 202 21.52 -3.27 -20.18
N VAL A 203 22.25 -2.92 -19.11
CA VAL A 203 21.70 -2.95 -17.75
C VAL A 203 20.49 -2.03 -17.65
N LEU A 204 20.60 -0.78 -18.12
CA LEU A 204 19.51 0.19 -18.08
C LEU A 204 18.29 -0.22 -18.92
N ALA A 205 18.50 -0.85 -20.08
CA ALA A 205 17.43 -1.34 -20.93
C ALA A 205 16.53 -2.36 -20.21
N VAL A 206 17.13 -3.26 -19.42
CA VAL A 206 16.40 -4.28 -18.66
C VAL A 206 15.97 -3.78 -17.28
N LEU A 207 16.64 -2.75 -16.76
CA LEU A 207 16.37 -2.20 -15.44
C LEU A 207 14.93 -1.70 -15.32
N VAL A 208 14.36 -1.10 -16.37
CA VAL A 208 12.97 -0.60 -16.35
C VAL A 208 11.98 -1.72 -15.99
N PRO A 209 11.81 -2.82 -16.77
CA PRO A 209 10.90 -3.89 -16.42
C PRO A 209 11.25 -4.57 -15.09
N MET A 210 12.53 -4.79 -14.80
CA MET A 210 12.94 -5.45 -13.56
C MET A 210 12.63 -4.62 -12.32
N SER A 211 12.78 -3.30 -12.40
CA SER A 211 12.47 -2.40 -11.30
C SER A 211 10.98 -2.32 -11.00
N VAL A 212 10.13 -2.42 -12.04
CA VAL A 212 8.67 -2.50 -11.89
C VAL A 212 8.30 -3.81 -11.22
N GLY A 213 8.84 -4.94 -11.69
CA GLY A 213 8.60 -6.25 -11.07
C GLY A 213 9.07 -6.29 -9.61
N ALA A 214 10.23 -5.72 -9.30
CA ALA A 214 10.75 -5.63 -7.93
C ALA A 214 9.89 -4.72 -7.05
N ALA A 215 9.44 -3.58 -7.55
CA ALA A 215 8.57 -2.66 -6.81
C ALA A 215 7.22 -3.30 -6.48
N LEU A 216 6.68 -4.09 -7.40
CA LEU A 216 5.44 -4.84 -7.18
C LEU A 216 5.61 -6.02 -6.23
N GLY A 217 6.70 -6.77 -6.36
CA GLY A 217 7.00 -7.88 -5.45
C GLY A 217 7.14 -7.39 -4.00
N ASP A 218 7.70 -6.20 -3.81
CA ASP A 218 7.83 -5.53 -2.53
C ASP A 218 6.50 -4.95 -1.98
N LEU A 219 5.44 -4.91 -2.80
CA LEU A 219 4.09 -4.49 -2.39
C LEU A 219 3.16 -5.67 -2.04
N LEU A 220 3.56 -6.92 -2.33
CA LEU A 220 2.76 -8.09 -1.99
C LEU A 220 2.90 -8.44 -0.50
N PRO A 221 1.80 -8.73 0.22
CA PRO A 221 1.88 -9.19 1.60
C PRO A 221 2.59 -10.55 1.68
N GLY A 222 3.55 -10.66 2.60
CA GLY A 222 4.26 -11.90 2.92
C GLY A 222 3.45 -12.83 3.81
#